data_AF-A0A9Q3S2U8-F1
#
_entry.id   AF-A0A9Q3S2U8-F1
#
_cell.length_a   1.000
_cell.length_b   1.000
_cell.length_c   1.000
_cell.angle_alpha   90.00
_cell.angle_beta   90.00
_cell.angle_gamma   90.00
#
_symmetry.space_group_name_H-M   'P 1'
#
loop_
_entity.id
_entity.type
_entity.pdbx_description
1 polymer ?
#
loop_
_entity_poly.entity_id
_entity_poly.type
_entity_poly.pdbx_seq_one_letter_code
_entity_poly.pdbx_strand_id
1 'polypeptide(L)' 'MELFKAVPLGSILTYVVALIVGSQGSRGGYLAIFRQEIYQYEMWWSWPLFFAGTALAWGIMTLQR' A
#
# COMPACT_ATOMS: atom_id res chain seq x y z
N MET A 1 -0.24 15.73 -12.42
CA MET A 1 -0.39 14.47 -13.19
C MET A 1 0.41 13.34 -12.57
N GLU A 2 1.69 13.54 -12.20
CA GLU A 2 2.53 12.48 -11.62
C GLU A 2 1.97 11.85 -10.33
N LEU A 3 1.31 12.64 -9.46
CA LEU A 3 0.73 12.11 -8.22
C LEU A 3 -0.39 11.10 -8.50
N PHE A 4 -1.21 11.31 -9.54
CA PHE A 4 -2.20 10.33 -9.98
C PHE A 4 -1.58 9.06 -10.56
N LYS A 5 -0.41 9.15 -11.21
CA LYS A 5 0.35 7.98 -11.69
C LYS A 5 1.02 7.22 -10.55
N ALA A 6 1.36 7.91 -9.46
CA ALA A 6 1.93 7.30 -8.28
C ALA A 6 0.92 6.51 -7.44
N VAL A 7 -0.37 6.84 -7.52
CA VAL A 7 -1.45 6.10 -6.83
C VAL A 7 -1.47 4.61 -7.17
N PRO A 8 -1.58 4.17 -8.44
CA PRO A 8 -1.61 2.74 -8.75
C PRO A 8 -0.32 2.02 -8.33
N LEU A 9 0.84 2.66 -8.43
CA LEU A 9 2.11 2.09 -7.96
C LEU A 9 2.13 1.91 -6.44
N GLY A 10 1.68 2.91 -5.69
CA GLY A 10 1.53 2.83 -4.24
C GLY A 10 0.53 1.75 -3.81
N SER A 11 -0.59 1.60 -4.53
CA SER A 11 -1.57 0.54 -4.28
C SER A 11 -0.97 -0.86 -4.47
N ILE A 12 -0.25 -1.09 -5.57
CA ILE A 12 0.40 -2.38 -5.84
C ILE A 12 1.43 -2.70 -4.75
N LEU A 13 2.30 -1.74 -4.42
CA LEU A 13 3.30 -1.91 -3.38
C LEU A 13 2.66 -2.25 -2.03
N THR A 14 1.59 -1.52 -1.67
CA THR A 14 0.84 -1.75 -0.43
C THR A 14 0.26 -3.15 -0.39
N TYR A 15 -0.37 -3.58 -1.48
CA TYR A 15 -0.98 -4.90 -1.54
C TYR A 15 0.07 -6.01 -1.39
N VAL A 16 1.18 -5.93 -2.11
CA VAL A 16 2.25 -6.94 -2.02
C VAL A 16 2.81 -7.04 -0.60
N VAL A 17 3.16 -5.90 0.00
CA VAL A 17 3.77 -5.88 1.33
C VAL A 17 2.75 -6.26 2.41
N ALA A 18 1.51 -5.75 2.35
CA ALA A 18 0.46 -6.10 3.30
C ALA A 18 0.08 -7.58 3.19
N LEU A 19 0.08 -8.16 1.98
CA LEU A 19 -0.19 -9.59 1.77
C LEU A 19 0.89 -10.46 2.40
N ILE A 20 2.18 -10.14 2.19
CA ILE A 20 3.30 -10.90 2.75
C ILE A 20 3.35 -10.76 4.27
N VAL A 21 3.20 -9.55 4.81
CA VAL A 21 3.31 -9.32 6.26
C VAL A 21 2.05 -9.82 6.99
N GLY A 22 0.86 -9.57 6.43
CA GLY A 22 -0.41 -9.99 7.01
C GLY A 22 -0.63 -11.50 7.00
N SER A 23 -0.14 -12.21 5.97
CA SER A 23 -0.23 -13.68 5.91
C SER A 23 0.57 -14.37 7.02
N GLN A 24 1.63 -13.74 7.51
CA GLN A 24 2.47 -14.25 8.60
C GLN A 24 1.88 -14.02 10.00
N GLY A 25 0.63 -13.54 10.09
CA GLY A 25 -0.06 -13.31 11.36
C GLY A 25 0.32 -12.00 12.06
N SER A 26 1.15 -11.15 11.43
CA SER A 26 1.44 -9.81 11.93
C SER A 26 0.19 -8.94 11.85
N ARG A 27 -0.39 -8.63 13.00
CA ARG A 27 -1.61 -7.83 13.14
C ARG A 27 -1.36 -6.75 14.18
N GLY A 28 -1.35 -5.49 13.74
CA GLY A 28 -1.12 -4.33 14.61
C GLY A 28 0.34 -3.90 14.73
N GLY A 29 0.54 -2.58 14.85
CA GLY A 29 1.83 -1.88 14.79
C GLY A 29 1.72 -0.61 13.93
N TYR A 30 2.83 0.09 13.69
CA TYR A 30 2.86 1.32 12.87
C TYR A 30 2.31 1.13 11.44
N LEU A 31 2.41 -0.08 10.89
CA LEU A 31 1.88 -0.40 9.57
C LEU A 31 0.37 -0.62 9.56
N ALA A 32 -0.30 -0.80 10.71
CA ALA A 32 -1.75 -0.99 10.81
C ALA A 32 -2.33 -1.90 9.71
N ILE A 33 -1.78 -3.12 9.57
CA ILE A 33 -2.23 -4.09 8.55
C ILE A 33 -3.50 -4.77 9.04
N PHE A 34 -4.52 -4.81 8.18
CA PHE A 34 -5.79 -5.45 8.47
C PHE A 34 -6.32 -6.19 7.24
N ARG A 35 -7.26 -7.10 7.49
CA ARG A 35 -8.02 -7.77 6.43
C ARG A 35 -9.22 -6.89 6.09
N GLN A 36 -9.31 -6.49 4.83
CA GLN A 36 -10.44 -5.76 4.29
C GLN A 36 -11.29 -6.74 3.47
N GLU A 37 -12.58 -6.79 3.77
CA GLU A 37 -13.56 -7.54 3.00
C GLU A 37 -14.21 -6.58 1.99
N ILE A 38 -14.14 -6.93 0.71
CA ILE A 38 -14.79 -6.21 -0.38
C ILE A 38 -15.69 -7.20 -1.11
N TYR A 39 -17.00 -7.07 -0.91
CA TYR A 39 -18.01 -8.01 -1.39
C TYR A 39 -17.78 -9.45 -0.91
N GLN A 40 -17.17 -10.29 -1.74
CA GLN A 40 -16.85 -11.69 -1.45
C GLN A 40 -15.35 -11.97 -1.45
N TYR A 41 -14.53 -10.91 -1.54
CA TYR A 41 -13.08 -11.02 -1.59
C TYR A 41 -12.46 -10.46 -0.32
N GLU A 42 -11.58 -11.24 0.28
CA GLU A 42 -10.74 -10.79 1.39
C GLU A 42 -9.38 -10.37 0.86
N MET A 43 -8.93 -9.17 1.21
CA MET A 43 -7.60 -8.67 0.86
C MET A 43 -6.89 -8.10 2.07
N TRP A 44 -5.57 -8.22 2.11
CA TRP A 44 -4.74 -7.52 3.09
C TRP A 44 -4.51 -6.08 2.65
N TRP A 45 -4.74 -5.14 3.56
CA TRP A 45 -4.59 -3.71 3.29
C TRP A 45 -3.96 -2.95 4.45
N SER A 46 -3.40 -1.78 4.12
CA SER A 46 -2.82 -0.83 5.08
C SER A 46 -2.88 0.58 4.51
N TRP A 47 -3.60 1.47 5.20
CA TRP A 47 -3.64 2.89 4.84
C TRP A 47 -2.29 3.60 5.03
N PRO A 48 -1.55 3.41 6.14
CA PRO A 48 -0.23 4.04 6.30
C PRO A 48 0.74 3.65 5.19
N LEU A 49 0.74 2.38 4.80
CA LEU A 49 1.61 1.84 3.76
C LEU A 49 1.24 2.36 2.37
N PHE A 50 -0.05 2.54 2.11
CA PHE A 50 -0.56 3.18 0.89
C PHE A 50 -0.04 4.61 0.75
N PHE A 51 -0.24 5.45 1.77
CA PHE A 51 0.24 6.83 1.70
C PHE A 51 1.76 6.92 1.60
N ALA A 52 2.50 6.09 2.35
CA ALA A 52 3.95 6.03 2.26
C ALA A 52 4.44 5.57 0.88
N GLY A 53 3.84 4.52 0.33
CA GLY A 53 4.17 3.98 -0.98
C GLY A 53 3.85 4.95 -2.11
N THR A 54 2.69 5.59 -2.08
CA THR A 54 2.31 6.62 -3.06
C THR A 54 3.21 7.85 -2.96
N ALA A 55 3.54 8.32 -1.74
CA ALA A 55 4.47 9.43 -1.56
C ALA A 55 5.88 9.11 -2.06
N LEU A 56 6.35 7.87 -1.82
CA LEU A 56 7.64 7.39 -2.32
C LEU A 56 7.67 7.30 -3.85
N ALA A 57 6.64 6.70 -4.47
CA ALA A 57 6.53 6.59 -5.92
C ALA A 57 6.47 7.98 -6.57
N TRP A 58 5.69 8.89 -6.01
CA TRP A 58 5.63 10.27 -6.46
C TRP A 58 6.98 10.99 -6.30
N GLY A 59 7.63 10.84 -5.15
CA GLY A 59 8.95 11.43 -4.88
C GLY A 59 10.01 11.00 -5.88
N ILE A 60 10.07 9.72 -6.23
CA ILE A 60 10.98 9.19 -7.26
C ILE A 60 10.65 9.80 -8.63
N MET A 61 9.38 9.84 -9.02
CA MET A 61 8.96 10.45 -10.29
C MET A 61 9.32 11.93 -10.37
N THR A 62 9.19 12.66 -9.25
CA THR A 62 9.58 14.09 -9.22
C THR A 62 11.08 14.29 -9.29
N LEU A 63 11.88 13.35 -8.79
CA LEU A 63 13.35 13.42 -8.85
C LEU A 63 13.88 13.13 -10.26
N GLN A 64 13.15 12.36 -11.06
CA GLN A 64 13.52 11.98 -12.43
C GLN A 64 13.12 13.02 -13.49
N ARG A 65 12.69 14.20 -13.06
CA ARG A 65 12.11 15.25 -13.90
C ARG A 65 13.07 16.41 -14.11
#